data_AF-A0AAD2FFL8-F1
#
_entry.id   AF-A0AAD2FFL8-F1
#
_cell.length_a   1.000
_cell.length_b   1.000
_cell.length_c   1.000
_cell.angle_alpha   90.00
_cell.angle_beta   90.00
_cell.angle_gamma   90.00
#
_symmetry.space_group_name_H-M   'P 1'
#
loop_
_entity.id
_entity.type
_entity.pdbx_description
1 polymer ?
#
loop_
_entity_poly.entity_id
_entity_poly.type
_entity_poly.pdbx_seq_one_letter_code
_entity_poly.pdbx_strand_id
1 'polypeptide(L)'
;MPLFGFSKKEGEEVKERISNDINPGKGLKHNKGKPKKAPYATQDSTTARFLTNCSDEHKESLQCIEQNYNNRGACQPFFDAYKQCRAEENEARKAANSGGKEEKGFGRIAVVPSAGTPCRPFLHHSHTQNFAAATDIDSIANSADSPLRLISFDLDDTLFPTTDVVKAANMKMLDALKERGCGQVALPDYLATTKTIRKGLEAPSTYQGLRKMALKQTFLNAGINNDDQLDAWVNECYQAWEDERHAAAQRFLYEDAMETLQALRATYPDAAIVAITNGAGDPLQMKETLAPYFDFTISGEMDAVFPYRKPHDFIYKYSLQHYQEKTGTVGDDSFPTLGEWVHVGDCLANDVGASARCGAQAIWFCHLEEDEMMEEKKGDPEGKMQTPEWSTATPEEVAARKKQVENGKKYVAASIHRLSELPDAIKSVLTAKRPALQDN
;
A
#
# COMPACT_ATOMS: atom_id res chain seq x y z
N MET A 1 -1.16 -57.41 -8.91
CA MET A 1 0.23 -57.67 -9.37
C MET A 1 0.55 -56.71 -10.50
N PRO A 2 1.77 -56.15 -10.61
CA PRO A 2 2.65 -55.60 -9.57
C PRO A 2 2.93 -54.10 -9.78
N LEU A 3 3.41 -53.44 -8.73
CA LEU A 3 4.02 -52.10 -8.76
C LEU A 3 5.31 -52.17 -9.59
N PHE A 4 5.45 -51.29 -10.59
CA PHE A 4 6.70 -51.12 -11.32
C PHE A 4 7.71 -50.39 -10.42
N GLY A 5 8.69 -51.13 -9.92
CA GLY A 5 9.88 -50.57 -9.28
C GLY A 5 10.83 -50.04 -10.35
N PHE A 6 11.22 -48.77 -10.22
CA PHE A 6 12.32 -48.20 -10.99
C PHE A 6 13.61 -48.98 -10.69
N SER A 7 14.26 -49.46 -11.75
CA SER A 7 15.50 -50.22 -11.65
C SER A 7 16.69 -49.27 -11.45
N LYS A 8 17.61 -49.63 -10.54
CA LYS A 8 18.87 -48.90 -10.30
C LYS A 8 19.68 -48.62 -11.58
N LYS A 9 19.50 -49.40 -12.65
CA LYS A 9 20.17 -49.20 -13.94
C LYS A 9 19.67 -47.98 -14.71
N GLU A 10 18.37 -47.64 -14.62
CA GLU A 10 17.81 -46.46 -15.32
C GLU A 10 18.28 -45.15 -14.65
N GLY A 11 18.60 -45.20 -13.36
CA GLY A 11 19.17 -44.06 -12.63
C GLY A 11 20.65 -43.78 -12.96
N GLU A 12 21.42 -44.79 -13.39
CA GLU A 12 22.83 -44.62 -13.77
C GLU A 12 22.98 -44.07 -15.20
N GLU A 13 22.13 -44.48 -16.14
CA GLU A 13 22.11 -43.94 -17.52
C GLU A 13 21.72 -42.45 -17.58
N VAL A 14 20.81 -42.00 -16.70
CA VAL A 14 20.43 -40.57 -16.60
C VAL A 14 21.57 -39.75 -16.00
N LYS A 15 22.34 -40.31 -15.06
CA LYS A 15 23.50 -39.67 -14.44
C LYS A 15 24.65 -39.48 -15.44
N GLU A 16 24.84 -40.45 -16.33
CA GLU A 16 25.86 -40.40 -17.38
C GLU A 16 25.49 -39.44 -18.52
N ARG A 17 24.19 -39.27 -18.82
CA ARG A 17 23.68 -38.23 -19.73
C ARG A 17 23.87 -36.82 -19.19
N ILE A 18 23.62 -36.60 -17.89
CA ILE A 18 23.83 -35.29 -17.23
C ILE A 18 25.33 -34.92 -17.17
N SER A 19 26.22 -35.90 -17.06
CA SER A 19 27.67 -35.65 -17.00
C SER A 19 28.30 -35.29 -18.35
N ASN A 20 27.66 -35.67 -19.47
CA ASN A 20 28.24 -35.56 -20.81
C ASN A 20 27.60 -34.48 -21.70
N ASP A 21 26.54 -33.80 -21.23
CA ASP A 21 25.94 -32.73 -22.03
C ASP A 21 26.73 -31.42 -21.89
N ILE A 22 27.40 -31.10 -22.99
CA ILE A 22 28.36 -30.04 -23.15
C ILE A 22 27.64 -28.70 -23.10
N ASN A 23 27.95 -27.95 -22.05
CA ASN A 23 27.74 -26.50 -21.91
C ASN A 23 27.97 -25.76 -23.25
N PRO A 24 26.93 -25.24 -23.94
CA PRO A 24 27.11 -24.36 -25.08
C PRO A 24 27.40 -22.94 -24.57
N GLY A 25 28.55 -22.78 -23.92
CA GLY A 25 28.99 -21.52 -23.32
C GLY A 25 30.49 -21.24 -23.45
N LYS A 26 31.27 -22.13 -24.08
CA LYS A 26 32.67 -21.86 -24.42
C LYS A 26 32.74 -20.84 -25.56
N GLY A 27 32.81 -19.56 -25.20
CA GLY A 27 33.00 -18.44 -26.12
C GLY A 27 32.41 -17.12 -25.65
N LEU A 28 31.50 -17.13 -24.67
CA LEU A 28 30.99 -15.89 -24.08
C LEU A 28 32.00 -15.35 -23.08
N LYS A 29 32.77 -14.34 -23.51
CA LYS A 29 33.44 -13.43 -22.58
C LYS A 29 32.35 -12.68 -21.81
N HIS A 30 31.95 -13.20 -20.66
CA HIS A 30 31.16 -12.42 -19.70
C HIS A 30 31.92 -11.13 -19.37
N ASN A 31 31.21 -10.01 -19.45
CA ASN A 31 31.71 -8.69 -19.09
C ASN A 31 32.38 -8.76 -17.72
N LYS A 32 33.70 -8.52 -17.68
CA LYS A 32 34.43 -8.19 -16.44
C LYS A 32 34.02 -6.80 -15.99
N GLY A 33 32.81 -6.67 -15.48
CA GLY A 33 32.30 -5.47 -14.87
C GLY A 33 31.59 -5.84 -13.57
N LYS A 34 32.34 -5.92 -12.46
CA LYS A 34 31.72 -5.61 -11.17
C LYS A 34 31.09 -4.21 -11.32
N PRO A 35 29.87 -3.95 -10.81
CA PRO A 35 29.37 -2.58 -10.77
C PRO A 35 30.45 -1.71 -10.10
N LYS A 36 30.81 -0.60 -10.75
CA LYS A 36 31.74 0.37 -10.15
C LYS A 36 31.16 0.78 -8.80
N LYS A 37 31.98 0.78 -7.75
CA LYS A 37 31.60 1.36 -6.46
C LYS A 37 31.11 2.79 -6.70
N ALA A 38 29.99 3.14 -6.09
CA ALA A 38 29.51 4.51 -6.06
C ALA A 38 30.62 5.42 -5.49
N PRO A 39 30.82 6.64 -6.02
CA PRO A 39 31.97 7.50 -5.74
C PRO A 39 32.08 8.01 -4.28
N TYR A 40 31.18 7.60 -3.38
CA TYR A 40 31.14 8.00 -1.97
C TYR A 40 31.26 6.82 -0.98
N ALA A 41 31.64 5.63 -1.44
CA ALA A 41 31.94 4.52 -0.52
C ALA A 41 33.29 4.76 0.19
N THR A 42 33.27 5.51 1.29
CA THR A 42 34.37 5.53 2.27
C THR A 42 34.47 4.15 2.92
N GLN A 43 35.68 3.75 3.30
CA GLN A 43 36.00 2.36 3.69
C GLN A 43 35.34 1.90 4.99
N ASP A 44 34.65 2.77 5.74
CA ASP A 44 34.11 2.47 7.08
C ASP A 44 32.69 3.05 7.30
N SER A 45 31.72 2.72 6.44
CA SER A 45 30.33 3.13 6.63
C SER A 45 29.39 1.92 6.57
N THR A 46 29.03 1.41 7.75
CA THR A 46 27.96 0.44 7.97
C THR A 46 26.63 1.05 7.54
N THR A 47 26.09 0.55 6.43
CA THR A 47 24.79 0.93 5.89
C THR A 47 23.71 0.46 6.86
N ALA A 48 22.93 1.38 7.43
CA ALA A 48 21.72 1.06 8.18
C ALA A 48 20.65 0.51 7.22
N ARG A 49 20.74 -0.78 6.91
CA ARG A 49 19.61 -1.59 6.46
C ARG A 49 18.66 -1.72 7.66
N PHE A 50 17.36 -1.59 7.46
CA PHE A 50 16.41 -2.14 8.42
C PHE A 50 16.65 -3.66 8.47
N LEU A 51 17.48 -4.05 9.43
CA LEU A 51 17.94 -5.41 9.68
C LEU A 51 16.76 -6.16 10.29
N THR A 52 16.02 -6.86 9.43
CA THR A 52 15.44 -8.13 9.88
C THR A 52 16.60 -8.98 10.41
N ASN A 53 16.46 -9.58 11.59
CA ASN A 53 17.48 -10.53 12.08
C ASN A 53 17.57 -11.76 11.16
N CYS A 54 16.53 -12.00 10.36
CA CYS A 54 16.47 -13.08 9.37
C CYS A 54 17.15 -12.78 8.02
N SER A 55 18.17 -11.91 8.00
CA SER A 55 18.81 -11.49 6.74
C SER A 55 19.60 -12.61 6.07
N ASP A 56 20.13 -13.53 6.87
CA ASP A 56 20.96 -14.64 6.39
C ASP A 56 20.07 -15.72 5.77
N GLU A 57 18.97 -16.09 6.42
CA GLU A 57 17.98 -17.05 5.91
C GLU A 57 17.29 -16.52 4.64
N HIS A 58 17.01 -15.21 4.58
CA HIS A 58 16.48 -14.58 3.38
C HIS A 58 17.47 -14.68 2.20
N LYS A 59 18.75 -14.41 2.47
CA LYS A 59 19.81 -14.50 1.46
C LYS A 59 20.01 -15.93 0.97
N GLU A 60 20.00 -16.91 1.87
CA GLU A 60 20.13 -18.33 1.51
C GLU A 60 18.93 -18.83 0.70
N SER A 61 17.71 -18.41 1.05
CA SER A 61 16.51 -18.70 0.27
C SER A 61 16.61 -18.17 -1.17
N LEU A 62 17.03 -16.91 -1.34
CA LEU A 62 17.22 -16.30 -2.66
C LEU A 62 18.36 -16.96 -3.46
N GLN A 63 19.47 -17.28 -2.80
CA GLN A 63 20.60 -17.98 -3.45
C GLN A 63 20.21 -19.37 -3.93
N CYS A 64 19.39 -20.10 -3.18
CA CYS A 64 18.88 -21.40 -3.64
C CYS A 64 18.02 -21.25 -4.89
N ILE A 65 17.11 -20.26 -4.92
CA ILE A 65 16.22 -20.00 -6.07
C ILE A 65 17.05 -19.66 -7.32
N GLU A 66 18.10 -18.85 -7.17
CA GLU A 66 18.99 -18.49 -8.26
C GLU A 66 19.73 -19.70 -8.83
N GLN A 67 20.15 -20.65 -7.97
CA GLN A 67 20.87 -21.85 -8.37
C GLN A 67 19.96 -22.99 -8.86
N ASN A 68 18.68 -22.99 -8.48
CA ASN A 68 17.72 -24.07 -8.76
C ASN A 68 16.46 -23.54 -9.47
N TYR A 69 16.63 -22.61 -10.41
CA TYR A 69 15.52 -21.90 -11.06
C TYR A 69 14.47 -22.85 -11.69
N ASN A 70 14.94 -23.97 -12.26
CA ASN A 70 14.10 -24.98 -12.91
C ASN A 70 13.57 -26.07 -11.95
N ASN A 71 13.97 -26.04 -10.68
CA ASN A 71 13.50 -26.98 -9.65
C ASN A 71 13.38 -26.26 -8.30
N ARG A 72 12.46 -25.30 -8.23
CA ARG A 72 12.24 -24.47 -7.03
C ARG A 72 11.83 -25.27 -5.80
N GLY A 73 11.26 -26.47 -5.99
CA GLY A 73 10.92 -27.38 -4.89
C GLY A 73 12.13 -27.83 -4.06
N ALA A 74 13.33 -27.83 -4.64
CA ALA A 74 14.57 -28.09 -3.91
C ALA A 74 14.91 -27.01 -2.86
N CYS A 75 14.30 -25.83 -2.97
CA CYS A 75 14.54 -24.68 -2.10
C CYS A 75 13.55 -24.53 -0.94
N GLN A 76 12.59 -25.45 -0.83
CA GLN A 76 11.60 -25.43 0.25
C GLN A 76 12.22 -25.35 1.66
N PRO A 77 13.31 -26.10 1.98
CA PRO A 77 13.93 -26.01 3.30
C PRO A 77 14.48 -24.62 3.66
N PHE A 78 15.02 -23.89 2.69
CA PHE A 78 15.56 -22.54 2.89
C PHE A 78 14.44 -21.51 3.04
N PHE A 79 13.34 -21.69 2.30
CA PHE A 79 12.15 -20.86 2.45
C PHE A 79 11.46 -21.09 3.81
N ASP A 80 11.35 -22.34 4.26
CA ASP A 80 10.80 -22.69 5.56
C ASP A 80 11.66 -22.14 6.71
N ALA A 81 12.99 -22.20 6.58
CA ALA A 81 13.92 -21.60 7.55
C ALA A 81 13.73 -20.07 7.66
N TYR A 82 13.61 -19.37 6.53
CA TYR A 82 13.32 -17.93 6.55
C TYR A 82 11.96 -17.61 7.18
N LYS A 83 10.93 -18.38 6.83
CA LYS A 83 9.57 -18.21 7.37
C LYS A 83 9.53 -18.45 8.88
N GLN A 84 10.25 -19.47 9.37
CA GLN A 84 10.39 -19.77 10.78
C GLN A 84 11.09 -18.63 11.53
N CYS A 85 12.23 -18.13 11.03
CA CYS A 85 12.92 -17.00 11.65
C CYS A 85 12.00 -15.77 11.76
N ARG A 86 11.23 -15.45 10.72
CA ARG A 86 10.27 -14.33 10.74
C ARG A 86 9.12 -14.53 11.72
N ALA A 87 8.68 -15.77 11.93
CA ALA A 87 7.69 -16.09 12.93
C ALA A 87 8.25 -15.88 14.35
N GLU A 88 9.46 -16.34 14.63
CA GLU A 88 10.14 -16.18 15.91
C GLU A 88 10.44 -14.71 16.24
N GLU A 89 10.90 -13.93 15.25
CA GLU A 89 11.11 -12.49 15.38
C GLU A 89 9.81 -11.74 15.72
N ASN A 90 8.69 -12.15 15.13
CA ASN A 90 7.37 -11.57 15.42
C ASN A 90 6.84 -11.97 16.80
N GLU A 91 7.05 -13.21 17.24
CA GLU A 91 6.68 -13.65 18.59
C GLU A 91 7.52 -12.93 19.67
N ALA A 92 8.81 -12.74 19.43
CA ALA A 92 9.68 -11.95 20.32
C ALA A 92 9.19 -10.49 20.44
N ARG A 93 8.76 -9.88 19.32
CA ARG A 93 8.17 -8.53 19.32
C ARG A 93 6.84 -8.47 20.06
N LYS A 94 5.99 -9.48 19.91
CA LYS A 94 4.73 -9.58 20.67
C LYS A 94 5.00 -9.72 22.16
N ALA A 95 5.94 -10.58 22.57
CA ALA A 95 6.30 -10.77 23.98
C ALA A 95 6.86 -9.48 24.62
N ALA A 96 7.71 -8.74 23.90
CA ALA A 96 8.24 -7.45 24.37
C ALA A 96 7.13 -6.39 24.57
N ASN A 97 6.07 -6.43 23.75
CA ASN A 97 4.93 -5.52 23.87
C ASN A 97 3.93 -5.92 24.97
N SER A 98 3.89 -7.22 25.34
CA SER A 98 3.00 -7.75 26.39
C SER A 98 3.52 -7.55 27.81
N GLY A 99 4.84 -7.37 28.01
CA GLY A 99 5.46 -7.23 29.34
C GLY A 99 5.31 -5.87 30.03
N GLY A 100 4.60 -4.91 29.42
CA GLY A 100 4.46 -3.52 29.91
C GLY A 100 3.28 -3.24 30.84
N LYS A 101 2.53 -4.25 31.30
CA LYS A 101 1.35 -4.07 32.17
C LYS A 101 1.42 -4.98 33.39
N GLU A 102 1.94 -4.46 34.51
CA GLU A 102 1.58 -4.95 35.85
C GLU A 102 1.67 -3.85 36.93
N GLU A 103 0.48 -3.53 37.45
CA GLU A 103 0.07 -3.12 38.81
C GLU A 103 0.84 -2.07 39.63
N LYS A 104 0.21 -0.89 39.82
CA LYS A 104 0.33 -0.10 41.06
C LYS A 104 -1.01 -0.04 41.78
N GLY A 105 -1.21 -0.97 42.71
CA GLY A 105 -2.28 -0.96 43.68
C GLY A 105 -2.05 0.10 44.78
N PHE A 106 -3.10 0.85 45.08
CA PHE A 106 -3.21 1.78 46.20
C PHE A 106 -3.18 1.03 47.55
N GLY A 107 -2.39 1.48 48.52
CA GLY A 107 -2.41 0.91 49.87
C GLY A 107 -1.46 1.54 50.90
N ARG A 108 -1.93 2.59 51.58
CA ARG A 108 -1.69 3.03 52.97
C ARG A 108 -0.24 3.17 53.54
N ILE A 109 0.06 4.45 53.79
CA ILE A 109 0.83 5.11 54.86
C ILE A 109 1.19 4.24 56.09
N ALA A 110 2.49 4.26 56.46
CA ALA A 110 2.97 4.35 57.84
C ALA A 110 4.34 5.06 57.93
N VAL A 111 4.44 5.96 58.91
CA VAL A 111 5.57 6.82 59.35
C VAL A 111 6.61 5.93 60.10
N VAL A 112 7.94 6.16 60.22
CA VAL A 112 8.77 7.16 60.98
C VAL A 112 10.30 6.85 60.73
N PRO A 113 11.33 7.57 61.26
CA PRO A 113 12.45 8.12 60.48
C PRO A 113 13.87 7.76 61.02
N SER A 114 14.95 8.23 60.37
CA SER A 114 16.33 8.44 60.93
C SER A 114 17.32 8.70 59.77
N ALA A 115 17.82 9.92 59.53
CA ALA A 115 18.98 10.61 60.15
C ALA A 115 20.38 10.09 59.70
N GLY A 116 21.21 11.00 59.17
CA GLY A 116 22.70 10.91 59.22
C GLY A 116 23.49 10.93 57.90
N THR A 117 23.86 12.15 57.48
CA THR A 117 25.08 12.72 56.81
C THR A 117 26.30 11.84 56.35
N PRO A 118 27.33 12.40 55.65
CA PRO A 118 27.59 12.29 54.21
C PRO A 118 28.90 11.56 53.82
N CYS A 119 29.06 11.13 52.55
CA CYS A 119 30.36 11.07 51.85
C CYS A 119 30.20 10.72 50.35
N ARG A 120 30.88 11.50 49.48
CA ARG A 120 31.10 11.28 48.04
C ARG A 120 32.21 10.20 47.81
N PRO A 121 32.57 9.83 46.56
CA PRO A 121 31.82 9.67 45.31
C PRO A 121 32.07 8.29 44.67
N PHE A 122 31.13 7.74 43.88
CA PHE A 122 31.51 6.76 42.85
C PHE A 122 30.58 6.88 41.63
N LEU A 123 31.23 7.01 40.47
CA LEU A 123 30.65 7.06 39.15
C LEU A 123 29.97 5.73 38.80
N HIS A 124 28.73 5.78 38.32
CA HIS A 124 28.34 5.00 37.15
C HIS A 124 27.16 5.67 36.44
N HIS A 125 27.38 5.94 35.15
CA HIS A 125 26.35 6.37 34.21
C HIS A 125 25.33 5.26 34.01
N SER A 126 24.06 5.55 34.26
CA SER A 126 22.93 4.88 33.62
C SER A 126 21.93 5.94 33.15
N HIS A 127 22.03 6.30 31.87
CA HIS A 127 20.98 7.03 31.19
C HIS A 127 19.78 6.10 31.05
N THR A 128 18.81 6.26 31.94
CA THR A 128 17.41 5.94 31.66
C THR A 128 16.76 7.26 31.24
N GLN A 129 16.63 7.47 29.93
CA GLN A 129 15.79 8.55 29.42
C GLN A 129 14.37 8.03 29.24
N ASN A 130 13.49 8.60 30.05
CA ASN A 130 12.05 8.55 29.90
C ASN A 130 11.67 9.08 28.51
N PHE A 131 10.98 8.29 27.71
CA PHE A 131 10.22 8.80 26.56
C PHE A 131 8.96 9.50 27.08
N ALA A 132 9.14 10.75 27.49
CA ALA A 132 8.08 11.74 27.55
C ALA A 132 8.58 12.95 26.75
N ALA A 133 8.52 12.86 25.43
CA ALA A 133 8.62 14.04 24.59
C ALA A 133 7.26 14.75 24.65
N ALA A 134 7.09 15.60 25.65
CA ALA A 134 6.29 16.80 25.46
C ALA A 134 6.99 17.55 24.31
N THR A 135 6.38 17.53 23.13
CA THR A 135 6.81 18.37 22.02
C THR A 135 6.64 19.81 22.47
N ASP A 136 7.74 20.58 22.44
CA ASP A 136 7.72 22.02 22.66
C ASP A 136 6.85 22.67 21.56
N ILE A 137 5.58 22.89 21.89
CA ILE A 137 4.53 23.48 21.04
C ILE A 137 4.94 24.88 20.53
N ASP A 138 5.84 25.57 21.25
CA ASP A 138 6.31 26.91 20.88
C ASP A 138 7.27 26.92 19.69
N SER A 139 7.92 25.80 19.36
CA SER A 139 8.84 25.73 18.19
C SER A 139 8.13 25.59 16.85
N ILE A 140 6.84 25.21 16.84
CA ILE A 140 6.05 24.96 15.62
C ILE A 140 5.33 26.24 15.15
N ALA A 141 5.39 27.34 15.91
CA ALA A 141 4.67 28.58 15.61
C ALA A 141 5.34 29.47 14.54
N ASN A 142 6.56 29.15 14.09
CA ASN A 142 7.34 29.98 13.16
C ASN A 142 7.45 29.44 11.72
N SER A 143 6.81 28.33 11.34
CA SER A 143 6.94 27.72 10.01
C SER A 143 5.98 28.28 8.95
N ALA A 144 5.62 29.56 9.01
CA ALA A 144 4.70 30.19 8.05
C ALA A 144 5.29 30.34 6.62
N ASP A 145 6.52 29.86 6.40
CA ASP A 145 7.32 30.01 5.19
C ASP A 145 7.90 28.68 4.67
N SER A 146 7.50 27.53 5.24
CA SER A 146 7.95 26.24 4.72
C SER A 146 7.28 25.96 3.37
N PRO A 147 8.05 25.69 2.29
CA PRO A 147 7.49 25.47 0.97
C PRO A 147 6.69 24.17 0.92
N LEU A 148 5.63 24.12 0.12
CA LEU A 148 4.91 22.89 -0.16
C LEU A 148 5.85 21.87 -0.81
N ARG A 149 5.96 20.67 -0.22
CA ARG A 149 6.88 19.61 -0.62
C ARG A 149 6.20 18.43 -1.29
N LEU A 150 4.94 18.16 -0.93
CA LEU A 150 4.19 16.99 -1.38
C LEU A 150 2.72 17.33 -1.63
N ILE A 151 2.24 16.97 -2.81
CA ILE A 151 0.82 16.94 -3.16
C ILE A 151 0.48 15.48 -3.49
N SER A 152 -0.35 14.84 -2.67
CA SER A 152 -0.77 13.46 -2.93
C SER A 152 -2.24 13.39 -3.30
N PHE A 153 -2.58 12.52 -4.24
CA PHE A 153 -3.93 12.33 -4.76
C PHE A 153 -4.41 10.91 -4.48
N ASP A 154 -5.67 10.77 -4.07
CA ASP A 154 -6.44 9.60 -4.46
C ASP A 154 -6.73 9.63 -5.99
N LEU A 155 -7.14 8.49 -6.56
CA LEU A 155 -7.42 8.38 -7.98
C LEU A 155 -8.92 8.20 -8.27
N ASP A 156 -9.52 7.22 -7.63
CA ASP A 156 -10.83 6.66 -7.96
C ASP A 156 -11.93 7.61 -7.43
N ASP A 157 -12.80 8.13 -8.31
CA ASP A 157 -13.74 9.21 -8.00
C ASP A 157 -13.08 10.52 -7.54
N THR A 158 -11.76 10.66 -7.73
CA THR A 158 -11.00 11.90 -7.50
C THR A 158 -10.53 12.54 -8.81
N LEU A 159 -9.94 11.75 -9.72
CA LEU A 159 -9.46 12.25 -11.03
C LEU A 159 -10.34 11.78 -12.19
N PHE A 160 -11.17 10.76 -11.97
CA PHE A 160 -12.07 10.15 -12.95
C PHE A 160 -13.17 9.36 -12.22
N PRO A 161 -14.35 9.16 -12.84
CA PRO A 161 -15.43 8.39 -12.25
C PRO A 161 -15.13 6.89 -12.30
N THR A 162 -14.97 6.27 -11.15
CA THR A 162 -14.56 4.86 -11.01
C THR A 162 -15.58 3.90 -11.60
N THR A 163 -16.87 4.25 -11.52
CA THR A 163 -17.95 3.39 -12.02
C THR A 163 -17.80 3.14 -13.53
N ASP A 164 -17.55 4.16 -14.34
CA ASP A 164 -17.39 4.01 -15.79
C ASP A 164 -16.08 3.31 -16.18
N VAL A 165 -15.00 3.63 -15.46
CA VAL A 165 -13.69 2.99 -15.63
C VAL A 165 -13.77 1.49 -15.36
N VAL A 166 -14.33 1.09 -14.21
CA VAL A 166 -14.45 -0.32 -13.82
C VAL A 166 -15.43 -1.06 -14.73
N LYS A 167 -16.50 -0.40 -15.20
CA LYS A 167 -17.43 -0.98 -16.17
C LYS A 167 -16.72 -1.32 -17.48
N ALA A 168 -15.95 -0.39 -18.06
CA ALA A 168 -15.18 -0.64 -19.28
C ALA A 168 -14.19 -1.80 -19.09
N ALA A 169 -13.42 -1.79 -18.00
CA ALA A 169 -12.48 -2.85 -17.67
C ALA A 169 -13.15 -4.22 -17.52
N ASN A 170 -14.29 -4.28 -16.82
CA ASN A 170 -15.07 -5.51 -16.68
C ASN A 170 -15.55 -6.05 -18.04
N MET A 171 -15.96 -5.19 -18.97
CA MET A 171 -16.35 -5.62 -20.31
C MET A 171 -15.18 -6.23 -21.08
N LYS A 172 -13.99 -5.61 -21.03
CA LYS A 172 -12.78 -6.15 -21.68
C LYS A 172 -12.36 -7.50 -21.14
N MET A 173 -12.45 -7.67 -19.83
CA MET A 173 -12.20 -8.95 -19.16
C MET A 173 -13.19 -10.04 -19.62
N LEU A 174 -14.47 -9.70 -19.76
CA LEU A 174 -15.47 -10.65 -20.27
C LEU A 174 -15.19 -11.03 -21.72
N ASP A 175 -14.75 -10.10 -22.56
CA ASP A 175 -14.37 -10.42 -23.94
C ASP A 175 -13.17 -11.39 -23.97
N ALA A 176 -12.16 -11.17 -23.12
CA ALA A 176 -11.04 -12.11 -22.96
C ALA A 176 -11.50 -13.50 -22.46
N LEU A 177 -12.48 -13.57 -21.56
CA LEU A 177 -13.08 -14.84 -21.13
C LEU A 177 -13.81 -15.56 -22.27
N LYS A 178 -14.60 -14.83 -23.08
CA LYS A 178 -15.34 -15.40 -24.22
C LYS A 178 -14.39 -16.05 -25.23
N GLU A 179 -13.28 -15.39 -25.55
CA GLU A 179 -12.23 -15.91 -26.44
C GLU A 179 -11.61 -17.23 -25.95
N ARG A 180 -11.71 -17.50 -24.63
CA ARG A 180 -11.13 -18.68 -23.96
C ARG A 180 -12.19 -19.71 -23.56
N GLY A 181 -13.32 -19.73 -24.26
CA GLY A 181 -14.37 -20.75 -24.10
C GLY A 181 -15.36 -20.49 -22.96
N CYS A 182 -15.32 -19.32 -22.33
CA CYS A 182 -16.29 -18.90 -21.31
C CYS A 182 -17.37 -17.95 -21.88
N GLY A 183 -17.85 -18.25 -23.10
CA GLY A 183 -18.75 -17.39 -23.89
C GLY A 183 -20.08 -17.02 -23.23
N GLN A 184 -20.55 -17.90 -22.35
CA GLN A 184 -21.83 -17.82 -21.64
C GLN A 184 -21.79 -16.98 -20.36
N VAL A 185 -20.62 -16.57 -19.89
CA VAL A 185 -20.48 -15.89 -18.59
C VAL A 185 -20.90 -14.43 -18.73
N ALA A 186 -21.96 -14.04 -18.00
CA ALA A 186 -22.36 -12.64 -17.91
C ALA A 186 -21.70 -11.94 -16.71
N LEU A 187 -21.63 -10.60 -16.75
CA LEU A 187 -21.07 -9.80 -15.66
C LEU A 187 -21.72 -10.10 -14.30
N PRO A 188 -23.06 -10.21 -14.18
CA PRO A 188 -23.67 -10.52 -12.88
C PRO A 188 -23.24 -11.87 -12.30
N ASP A 189 -23.04 -12.88 -13.15
CA ASP A 189 -22.60 -14.22 -12.72
C ASP A 189 -21.15 -14.18 -12.19
N TYR A 190 -20.28 -13.45 -12.90
CA TYR A 190 -18.91 -13.21 -12.47
C TYR A 190 -18.85 -12.46 -11.14
N LEU A 191 -19.64 -11.39 -10.98
CA LEU A 191 -19.70 -10.61 -9.74
C LEU A 191 -20.27 -11.42 -8.58
N ALA A 192 -21.29 -12.26 -8.83
CA ALA A 192 -21.84 -13.18 -7.84
C ALA A 192 -20.78 -14.20 -7.39
N THR A 193 -20.01 -14.76 -8.32
CA THR A 193 -18.88 -15.65 -8.02
C THR A 193 -17.83 -14.94 -7.16
N THR A 194 -17.48 -13.72 -7.52
CA THR A 194 -16.51 -12.88 -6.77
C THR A 194 -16.98 -12.63 -5.33
N LYS A 195 -18.26 -12.31 -5.14
CA LYS A 195 -18.88 -12.11 -3.80
C LYS A 195 -18.86 -13.39 -2.97
N THR A 196 -19.16 -14.53 -3.59
CA THR A 196 -19.12 -15.85 -2.92
C THR A 196 -17.71 -16.19 -2.46
N ILE A 197 -16.70 -15.99 -3.33
CA ILE A 197 -15.29 -16.20 -2.97
C ILE A 197 -14.90 -15.31 -1.81
N ARG A 198 -15.18 -14.00 -1.87
CA ARG A 198 -14.83 -13.06 -0.79
C ARG A 198 -15.44 -13.48 0.55
N LYS A 199 -16.71 -13.92 0.56
CA LYS A 199 -17.37 -14.40 1.79
C LYS A 199 -16.72 -15.65 2.40
N GLY A 200 -16.04 -16.46 1.59
CA GLY A 200 -15.35 -17.68 2.03
C GLY A 200 -13.90 -17.47 2.48
N LEU A 201 -13.33 -16.26 2.33
CA LEU A 201 -11.95 -15.99 2.73
C LEU A 201 -11.86 -15.67 4.23
N GLU A 202 -10.96 -16.35 4.94
CA GLU A 202 -10.66 -16.07 6.35
C GLU A 202 -9.70 -14.89 6.53
N ALA A 203 -8.86 -14.63 5.51
CA ALA A 203 -7.88 -13.55 5.51
C ALA A 203 -8.21 -12.51 4.43
N PRO A 204 -7.81 -11.24 4.62
CA PRO A 204 -7.96 -10.22 3.59
C PRO A 204 -7.32 -10.67 2.26
N SER A 205 -7.96 -10.34 1.14
CA SER A 205 -7.37 -10.42 -0.19
C SER A 205 -7.17 -9.04 -0.81
N THR A 206 -6.17 -8.94 -1.68
CA THR A 206 -6.06 -7.80 -2.60
C THR A 206 -7.21 -7.86 -3.62
N TYR A 207 -7.53 -6.75 -4.28
CA TYR A 207 -8.54 -6.73 -5.34
C TYR A 207 -8.09 -7.53 -6.56
N GLN A 208 -6.80 -7.46 -6.91
CA GLN A 208 -6.18 -8.29 -7.94
C GLN A 208 -6.31 -9.78 -7.60
N GLY A 209 -5.95 -10.17 -6.38
CA GLY A 209 -6.02 -11.55 -5.92
C GLY A 209 -7.45 -12.07 -6.00
N LEU A 210 -8.42 -11.30 -5.52
CA LEU A 210 -9.84 -11.65 -5.59
C LEU A 210 -10.34 -11.81 -7.03
N ARG A 211 -9.94 -10.90 -7.93
CA ARG A 211 -10.29 -10.95 -9.36
C ARG A 211 -9.70 -12.21 -10.03
N LYS A 212 -8.44 -12.53 -9.75
CA LYS A 212 -7.78 -13.75 -10.27
C LYS A 212 -8.42 -15.03 -9.73
N MET A 213 -8.78 -15.08 -8.45
CA MET A 213 -9.53 -16.21 -7.89
C MET A 213 -10.91 -16.39 -8.57
N ALA A 214 -11.63 -15.29 -8.81
CA ALA A 214 -12.91 -15.34 -9.51
C ALA A 214 -12.78 -15.75 -10.98
N LEU A 215 -11.74 -15.29 -11.69
CA LEU A 215 -11.42 -15.74 -13.05
C LEU A 215 -11.13 -17.24 -13.07
N LYS A 216 -10.30 -17.73 -12.13
CA LYS A 216 -10.00 -19.15 -12.01
C LYS A 216 -11.26 -19.98 -11.79
N GLN A 217 -12.12 -19.57 -10.86
CA GLN A 217 -13.39 -20.25 -10.60
C GLN A 217 -14.34 -20.22 -11.82
N THR A 218 -14.32 -19.14 -12.60
CA THR A 218 -15.13 -19.00 -13.81
C THR A 218 -14.74 -20.06 -14.86
N PHE A 219 -13.44 -20.26 -15.10
CA PHE A 219 -12.96 -21.31 -15.99
C PHE A 219 -13.29 -22.71 -15.49
N LEU A 220 -13.11 -22.99 -14.19
CA LEU A 220 -13.46 -24.28 -13.59
C LEU A 220 -14.95 -24.59 -13.75
N ASN A 221 -15.82 -23.59 -13.55
CA ASN A 221 -17.26 -23.72 -13.75
C ASN A 221 -17.64 -24.00 -15.23
N ALA A 222 -16.80 -23.56 -16.17
CA ALA A 222 -16.94 -23.87 -17.59
C ALA A 222 -16.34 -25.24 -17.99
N GLY A 223 -15.82 -26.01 -17.01
CA GLY A 223 -15.21 -27.33 -17.24
C GLY A 223 -13.76 -27.28 -17.74
N ILE A 224 -13.11 -26.11 -17.66
CA ILE A 224 -11.72 -25.91 -18.07
C ILE A 224 -10.81 -26.16 -16.86
N ASN A 225 -10.20 -27.35 -16.81
CA ASN A 225 -9.49 -27.86 -15.63
C ASN A 225 -8.01 -28.20 -15.90
N ASN A 226 -7.40 -27.61 -16.93
CA ASN A 226 -5.96 -27.78 -17.20
C ASN A 226 -5.18 -26.69 -16.45
N ASP A 227 -4.49 -27.07 -15.37
CA ASP A 227 -3.85 -26.12 -14.44
C ASP A 227 -2.85 -25.16 -15.10
N ASP A 228 -1.96 -25.65 -15.96
CA ASP A 228 -0.95 -24.80 -16.63
C ASP A 228 -1.60 -23.79 -17.58
N GLN A 229 -2.62 -24.22 -18.32
CA GLN A 229 -3.37 -23.35 -19.23
C GLN A 229 -4.23 -22.35 -18.46
N LEU A 230 -4.80 -22.79 -17.34
CA LEU A 230 -5.68 -22.00 -16.50
C LEU A 230 -4.97 -20.81 -15.87
N ASP A 231 -3.77 -21.02 -15.31
CA ASP A 231 -3.02 -19.92 -14.69
C ASP A 231 -2.57 -18.88 -15.74
N ALA A 232 -2.17 -19.32 -16.94
CA ALA A 232 -1.87 -18.42 -18.06
C ALA A 232 -3.11 -17.60 -18.47
N TRP A 233 -4.26 -18.25 -18.66
CA TRP A 233 -5.50 -17.59 -19.06
C TRP A 233 -6.07 -16.64 -18.01
N VAL A 234 -5.95 -16.99 -16.73
CA VAL A 234 -6.31 -16.09 -15.62
C VAL A 234 -5.46 -14.82 -15.67
N ASN A 235 -4.15 -14.95 -15.89
CA ASN A 235 -3.27 -13.80 -15.98
C ASN A 235 -3.58 -12.94 -17.21
N GLU A 236 -3.83 -13.55 -18.37
CA GLU A 236 -4.21 -12.82 -19.59
C GLU A 236 -5.54 -12.07 -19.44
N CYS A 237 -6.57 -12.70 -18.86
CA CYS A 237 -7.86 -12.04 -18.62
C CYS A 237 -7.75 -10.92 -17.60
N TYR A 238 -6.93 -11.09 -16.55
CA TYR A 238 -6.65 -10.04 -15.59
C TYR A 238 -5.88 -8.89 -16.25
N GLN A 239 -4.87 -9.17 -17.07
CA GLN A 239 -4.11 -8.14 -17.77
C GLN A 239 -5.01 -7.34 -18.71
N ALA A 240 -5.90 -8.00 -19.45
CA ALA A 240 -6.88 -7.34 -20.29
C ALA A 240 -7.82 -6.40 -19.50
N TRP A 241 -8.19 -6.80 -18.27
CA TRP A 241 -8.95 -5.94 -17.36
C TRP A 241 -8.12 -4.71 -16.91
N GLU A 242 -6.88 -4.94 -16.48
CA GLU A 242 -6.01 -3.91 -15.93
C GLU A 242 -5.62 -2.88 -17.00
N ASP A 243 -5.18 -3.32 -18.18
CA ASP A 243 -4.85 -2.46 -19.31
C ASP A 243 -6.03 -1.57 -19.69
N GLU A 244 -7.24 -2.15 -19.76
CA GLU A 244 -8.45 -1.38 -20.06
C GLU A 244 -8.83 -0.45 -18.92
N ARG A 245 -8.58 -0.81 -17.65
CA ARG A 245 -8.82 0.08 -16.50
C ARG A 245 -7.98 1.36 -16.64
N HIS A 246 -6.70 1.26 -16.98
CA HIS A 246 -5.86 2.45 -17.19
C HIS A 246 -6.27 3.22 -18.44
N ALA A 247 -6.57 2.53 -19.54
CA ALA A 247 -7.03 3.18 -20.78
C ALA A 247 -8.38 3.90 -20.58
N ALA A 248 -9.31 3.32 -19.84
CA ALA A 248 -10.60 3.92 -19.51
C ALA A 248 -10.45 5.10 -18.58
N ALA A 249 -9.59 5.02 -17.55
CA ALA A 249 -9.30 6.15 -16.68
C ALA A 249 -8.77 7.36 -17.46
N GLN A 250 -7.93 7.13 -18.47
CA GLN A 250 -7.47 8.19 -19.37
C GLN A 250 -8.61 8.82 -20.19
N ARG A 251 -9.57 8.01 -20.67
CA ARG A 251 -10.70 8.50 -21.48
C ARG A 251 -11.77 9.22 -20.66
N PHE A 252 -11.88 8.90 -19.37
CA PHE A 252 -12.91 9.41 -18.47
C PHE A 252 -12.39 10.40 -17.43
N LEU A 253 -11.20 10.98 -17.63
CA LEU A 253 -10.73 12.06 -16.76
C LEU A 253 -11.80 13.15 -16.61
N TYR A 254 -11.93 13.71 -15.39
CA TYR A 254 -12.73 14.92 -15.21
C TYR A 254 -12.18 16.04 -16.10
N GLU A 255 -13.11 16.85 -16.63
CA GLU A 255 -12.82 17.83 -17.68
C GLU A 255 -11.67 18.79 -17.30
N ASP A 256 -11.56 19.14 -16.03
CA ASP A 256 -10.56 20.08 -15.51
C ASP A 256 -9.34 19.42 -14.84
N ALA A 257 -9.21 18.09 -14.90
CA ALA A 257 -8.11 17.37 -14.24
C ALA A 257 -6.74 17.73 -14.83
N MET A 258 -6.65 17.82 -16.16
CA MET A 258 -5.39 18.04 -16.86
C MET A 258 -4.87 19.47 -16.67
N GLU A 259 -5.74 20.46 -16.84
CA GLU A 259 -5.46 21.87 -16.63
C GLU A 259 -5.06 22.13 -15.18
N THR A 260 -5.72 21.45 -14.23
CA THR A 260 -5.37 21.54 -12.81
C THR A 260 -3.97 20.99 -12.54
N LEU A 261 -3.63 19.80 -13.02
CA LEU A 261 -2.30 19.22 -12.83
C LEU A 261 -1.19 20.07 -13.46
N GLN A 262 -1.46 20.66 -14.63
CA GLN A 262 -0.57 21.63 -15.26
C GLN A 262 -0.36 22.87 -14.39
N ALA A 263 -1.43 23.45 -13.87
CA ALA A 263 -1.37 24.62 -13.00
C ALA A 263 -0.62 24.32 -11.70
N LEU A 264 -0.84 23.16 -11.09
CA LEU A 264 -0.13 22.71 -9.89
C LEU A 264 1.36 22.54 -10.15
N ARG A 265 1.74 21.89 -11.26
CA ARG A 265 3.15 21.71 -11.60
C ARG A 265 3.85 23.04 -11.93
N ALA A 266 3.14 23.99 -12.53
CA ALA A 266 3.66 25.34 -12.79
C ALA A 266 3.81 26.18 -11.51
N THR A 267 2.87 26.04 -10.57
CA THR A 267 2.84 26.82 -9.32
C THR A 267 3.80 26.26 -8.27
N TYR A 268 3.93 24.93 -8.20
CA TYR A 268 4.74 24.20 -7.24
C TYR A 268 5.73 23.27 -7.95
N PRO A 269 6.71 23.81 -8.70
CA PRO A 269 7.61 23.00 -9.53
C PRO A 269 8.47 22.03 -8.72
N ASP A 270 8.80 22.38 -7.48
CA ASP A 270 9.65 21.57 -6.58
C ASP A 270 8.85 20.58 -5.70
N ALA A 271 7.52 20.67 -5.70
CA ALA A 271 6.68 19.73 -4.96
C ALA A 271 6.55 18.41 -5.72
N ALA A 272 6.68 17.29 -5.02
CA ALA A 272 6.33 16.01 -5.61
C ALA A 272 4.81 15.89 -5.74
N ILE A 273 4.34 15.40 -6.87
CA ILE A 273 2.93 15.06 -7.10
C ILE A 273 2.84 13.54 -7.18
N VAL A 274 2.07 12.92 -6.29
CA VAL A 274 2.08 11.45 -6.10
C VAL A 274 0.67 10.91 -6.01
N ALA A 275 0.50 9.63 -6.34
CA ALA A 275 -0.77 8.93 -6.16
C ALA A 275 -0.71 7.95 -4.97
N ILE A 276 -1.76 7.92 -4.16
CA ILE A 276 -1.94 6.99 -3.05
C ILE A 276 -3.33 6.35 -3.18
N THR A 277 -3.40 5.11 -3.69
CA THR A 277 -4.66 4.42 -4.01
C THR A 277 -4.78 3.07 -3.31
N ASN A 278 -6.02 2.61 -3.08
CA ASN A 278 -6.26 1.27 -2.56
C ASN A 278 -6.17 0.16 -3.62
N GLY A 279 -6.36 0.49 -4.90
CA GLY A 279 -6.49 -0.48 -5.99
C GLY A 279 -5.35 -0.46 -6.99
N ALA A 280 -5.56 -1.11 -8.14
CA ALA A 280 -4.57 -1.25 -9.21
C ALA A 280 -4.39 0.02 -10.09
N GLY A 281 -5.04 1.12 -9.75
CA GLY A 281 -4.87 2.37 -10.50
C GLY A 281 -3.44 2.88 -10.42
N ASP A 282 -2.89 3.25 -11.58
CA ASP A 282 -1.54 3.83 -11.65
C ASP A 282 -1.52 4.93 -12.72
N PRO A 283 -1.43 6.22 -12.33
CA PRO A 283 -1.32 7.32 -13.29
C PRO A 283 -0.08 7.20 -14.18
N LEU A 284 0.98 6.50 -13.76
CA LEU A 284 2.18 6.31 -14.58
C LEU A 284 1.93 5.41 -15.80
N GLN A 285 0.86 4.60 -15.80
CA GLN A 285 0.44 3.84 -16.98
C GLN A 285 -0.40 4.68 -17.96
N MET A 286 -0.92 5.84 -17.54
CA MET A 286 -1.72 6.76 -18.36
C MET A 286 -0.80 7.73 -19.10
N LYS A 287 -0.04 7.18 -20.04
CA LYS A 287 1.14 7.84 -20.66
C LYS A 287 0.82 9.12 -21.42
N GLU A 288 -0.40 9.26 -21.93
CA GLU A 288 -0.80 10.41 -22.75
C GLU A 288 -1.43 11.52 -21.91
N THR A 289 -1.76 11.25 -20.63
CA THR A 289 -2.44 12.20 -19.74
C THR A 289 -1.73 12.38 -18.40
N LEU A 290 -1.97 11.50 -17.43
CA LEU A 290 -1.53 11.73 -16.04
C LEU A 290 -0.03 11.49 -15.85
N ALA A 291 0.57 10.53 -16.55
CA ALA A 291 1.95 10.08 -16.28
C ALA A 291 3.00 11.21 -16.23
N PRO A 292 2.99 12.24 -17.10
CA PRO A 292 3.95 13.34 -17.04
C PRO A 292 3.89 14.19 -15.77
N TYR A 293 2.77 14.14 -15.02
CA TYR A 293 2.57 14.97 -13.83
C TYR A 293 2.83 14.23 -12.53
N PHE A 294 2.90 12.89 -12.52
CA PHE A 294 3.08 12.09 -11.30
C PHE A 294 4.51 11.58 -11.16
N ASP A 295 5.06 11.69 -9.94
CA ASP A 295 6.43 11.28 -9.61
C ASP A 295 6.53 9.81 -9.17
N PHE A 296 5.48 9.31 -8.50
CA PHE A 296 5.30 7.90 -8.16
C PHE A 296 3.87 7.59 -7.70
N THR A 297 3.57 6.29 -7.58
CA THR A 297 2.31 5.75 -7.10
C THR A 297 2.56 4.76 -5.98
N ILE A 298 1.77 4.85 -4.90
CA ILE A 298 1.71 3.84 -3.83
C ILE A 298 0.32 3.20 -3.87
N SER A 299 0.30 1.89 -4.07
CA SER A 299 -0.93 1.11 -4.17
C SER A 299 -1.11 0.20 -2.96
N GLY A 300 -2.35 0.10 -2.48
CA GLY A 300 -2.78 -0.87 -1.48
C GLY A 300 -2.71 -2.33 -1.94
N GLU A 301 -2.44 -2.58 -3.24
CA GLU A 301 -2.20 -3.91 -3.81
C GLU A 301 -0.73 -4.35 -3.66
N MET A 302 0.20 -3.45 -3.31
CA MET A 302 1.62 -3.79 -3.13
C MET A 302 1.84 -4.70 -1.91
N ASP A 303 2.70 -5.71 -2.05
CA ASP A 303 3.05 -6.63 -0.95
C ASP A 303 3.57 -5.92 0.30
N ALA A 304 4.28 -4.80 0.13
CA ALA A 304 4.82 -4.01 1.23
C ALA A 304 3.73 -3.23 2.00
N VAL A 305 2.58 -2.98 1.38
CA VAL A 305 1.46 -2.19 1.92
C VAL A 305 0.33 -3.07 2.42
N PHE A 306 0.01 -4.12 1.67
CA PHE A 306 -1.08 -5.03 1.99
C PHE A 306 -0.80 -5.79 3.31
N PRO A 307 -1.80 -5.95 4.21
CA PRO A 307 -3.22 -5.61 4.09
C PRO A 307 -3.59 -4.18 4.54
N TYR A 308 -2.61 -3.35 4.88
CA TYR A 308 -2.78 -2.07 5.56
C TYR A 308 -3.06 -0.88 4.62
N ARG A 309 -4.06 -1.05 3.74
CA ARG A 309 -4.55 -0.03 2.80
C ARG A 309 -5.45 1.01 3.48
N LYS A 310 -5.81 2.11 2.79
CA LYS A 310 -6.70 3.16 3.32
C LYS A 310 -8.00 2.53 3.84
N PRO A 311 -8.49 2.91 5.04
CA PRO A 311 -8.12 4.11 5.81
C PRO A 311 -6.99 3.89 6.83
N HIS A 312 -6.24 2.79 6.75
CA HIS A 312 -5.13 2.52 7.66
C HIS A 312 -3.96 3.48 7.40
N ASP A 313 -3.38 4.06 8.47
CA ASP A 313 -2.33 5.09 8.37
C ASP A 313 -1.05 4.59 7.70
N PHE A 314 -0.82 3.26 7.68
CA PHE A 314 0.40 2.66 7.13
C PHE A 314 0.67 3.02 5.67
N ILE A 315 -0.33 3.00 4.79
CA ILE A 315 -0.11 3.34 3.37
C ILE A 315 0.41 4.78 3.21
N TYR A 316 -0.08 5.72 4.03
CA TYR A 316 0.40 7.10 4.03
C TYR A 316 1.81 7.21 4.60
N LYS A 317 2.09 6.54 5.72
CA LYS A 317 3.44 6.50 6.31
C LYS A 317 4.47 5.88 5.36
N TYR A 318 4.09 4.80 4.68
CA TYR A 318 4.90 4.16 3.65
C TYR A 318 5.14 5.10 2.46
N SER A 319 4.11 5.88 2.05
CA SER A 319 4.25 6.88 1.00
C SER A 319 5.23 7.99 1.37
N LEU A 320 5.20 8.46 2.62
CA LEU A 320 6.14 9.46 3.12
C LEU A 320 7.58 8.93 3.20
N GLN A 321 7.75 7.68 3.61
CA GLN A 321 9.06 7.02 3.57
C GLN A 321 9.56 6.91 2.12
N HIS A 322 8.71 6.48 1.19
CA HIS A 322 9.08 6.37 -0.22
C HIS A 322 9.44 7.74 -0.83
N TYR A 323 8.71 8.80 -0.45
CA TYR A 323 9.05 10.17 -0.79
C TYR A 323 10.47 10.52 -0.33
N GLN A 324 10.81 10.29 0.94
CA GLN A 324 12.15 10.57 1.49
C GLN A 324 13.25 9.80 0.76
N GLU A 325 13.00 8.54 0.41
CA GLU A 325 13.92 7.71 -0.38
C GLU A 325 14.17 8.31 -1.76
N LYS A 326 13.13 8.78 -2.44
CA LYS A 326 13.25 9.42 -3.75
C LYS A 326 13.92 10.79 -3.69
N THR A 327 13.68 11.57 -2.65
CA THR A 327 14.25 12.92 -2.49
C THR A 327 15.64 12.92 -1.84
N GLY A 328 16.15 11.76 -1.43
CA GLY A 328 17.46 11.65 -0.78
C GLY A 328 17.51 12.26 0.62
N THR A 329 16.36 12.41 1.28
CA THR A 329 16.23 12.97 2.65
C THR A 329 16.05 11.87 3.69
N VAL A 330 16.49 10.64 3.38
CA VAL A 330 16.40 9.48 4.28
C VAL A 330 17.27 9.70 5.51
N GLY A 331 16.69 9.55 6.70
CA GLY A 331 17.37 9.74 7.97
C GLY A 331 17.36 11.19 8.49
N ASP A 332 16.74 12.11 7.74
CA ASP A 332 16.23 13.35 8.30
C ASP A 332 14.87 13.04 8.94
N ASP A 333 14.68 13.39 10.22
CA ASP A 333 13.38 13.28 10.89
C ASP A 333 12.33 14.26 10.28
N SER A 334 12.71 15.05 9.27
CA SER A 334 11.82 15.91 8.47
C SER A 334 10.97 15.14 7.46
N PHE A 335 10.01 14.37 7.96
CA PHE A 335 8.82 14.10 7.13
C PHE A 335 8.15 15.43 6.79
N PRO A 336 7.56 15.59 5.57
CA PRO A 336 6.69 16.72 5.30
C PRO A 336 5.70 16.92 6.46
N THR A 337 5.82 18.06 7.12
CA THR A 337 5.04 18.39 8.31
C THR A 337 3.76 19.12 7.91
N LEU A 338 2.96 19.49 8.91
CA LEU A 338 1.74 20.26 8.71
C LEU A 338 2.06 21.61 8.06
N GLY A 339 1.67 21.79 6.79
CA GLY A 339 2.02 22.95 5.95
C GLY A 339 2.93 22.62 4.76
N GLU A 340 3.47 21.40 4.68
CA GLU A 340 4.36 20.96 3.58
C GLU A 340 3.75 19.83 2.76
N TRP A 341 2.63 19.25 3.21
CA TRP A 341 1.92 18.15 2.56
C TRP A 341 0.42 18.41 2.48
N VAL A 342 -0.10 18.39 1.25
CA VAL A 342 -1.53 18.34 0.95
C VAL A 342 -1.92 16.97 0.42
N HIS A 343 -3.04 16.43 0.88
CA HIS A 343 -3.69 15.27 0.28
C HIS A 343 -5.06 15.65 -0.28
N VAL A 344 -5.39 15.17 -1.47
CA VAL A 344 -6.67 15.42 -2.14
C VAL A 344 -7.35 14.08 -2.39
N GLY A 345 -8.62 13.96 -2.03
CA GLY A 345 -9.41 12.77 -2.34
C GLY A 345 -10.89 12.94 -2.05
N ASP A 346 -11.69 12.05 -2.64
CA ASP A 346 -13.16 12.09 -2.58
C ASP A 346 -13.72 11.57 -1.25
N CYS A 347 -13.00 10.66 -0.60
CA CYS A 347 -13.57 9.95 0.53
C CYS A 347 -13.10 10.49 1.88
N LEU A 348 -14.06 10.98 2.66
CA LEU A 348 -13.85 11.47 4.03
C LEU A 348 -13.10 10.50 4.94
N ALA A 349 -13.34 9.19 4.80
CA ALA A 349 -12.72 8.18 5.65
C ALA A 349 -11.36 7.70 5.15
N ASN A 350 -11.26 7.37 3.85
CA ASN A 350 -10.03 6.84 3.26
C ASN A 350 -8.98 7.91 3.07
N ASP A 351 -9.40 9.10 2.65
CA ASP A 351 -8.51 10.11 2.10
C ASP A 351 -8.36 11.24 3.10
N VAL A 352 -9.46 11.88 3.48
CA VAL A 352 -9.40 13.03 4.38
C VAL A 352 -8.94 12.64 5.78
N GLY A 353 -9.73 11.83 6.48
CA GLY A 353 -9.45 11.49 7.87
C GLY A 353 -8.15 10.72 8.05
N ALA A 354 -7.79 9.83 7.10
CA ALA A 354 -6.60 9.00 7.24
C ALA A 354 -5.30 9.75 6.89
N SER A 355 -5.28 10.54 5.81
CA SER A 355 -4.10 11.35 5.49
C SER A 355 -3.84 12.42 6.55
N ALA A 356 -4.88 13.07 7.07
CA ALA A 356 -4.75 14.13 8.08
C ALA A 356 -4.14 13.62 9.40
N ARG A 357 -4.50 12.40 9.83
CA ARG A 357 -3.85 11.74 10.98
C ARG A 357 -2.35 11.47 10.76
N CYS A 358 -1.91 11.45 9.51
CA CYS A 358 -0.51 11.27 9.16
C CYS A 358 0.23 12.60 8.94
N GLY A 359 -0.46 13.75 9.05
CA GLY A 359 0.13 15.08 8.92
C GLY A 359 -0.25 15.86 7.68
N ALA A 360 -1.08 15.30 6.78
CA ALA A 360 -1.55 16.01 5.60
C ALA A 360 -2.54 17.14 5.97
N GLN A 361 -2.51 18.22 5.21
CA GLN A 361 -3.69 19.08 5.11
C GLN A 361 -4.61 18.50 4.03
N ALA A 362 -5.71 17.90 4.47
CA ALA A 362 -6.61 17.18 3.59
C ALA A 362 -7.64 18.08 2.91
N ILE A 363 -7.65 18.09 1.58
CA ILE A 363 -8.66 18.75 0.76
C ILE A 363 -9.66 17.69 0.33
N TRP A 364 -10.92 17.89 0.70
CA TRP A 364 -12.00 17.00 0.33
C TRP A 364 -12.57 17.39 -1.03
N PHE A 365 -12.53 16.46 -1.97
CA PHE A 365 -13.20 16.62 -3.25
C PHE A 365 -14.63 16.09 -3.15
N CYS A 366 -15.60 17.00 -3.06
CA CYS A 366 -17.00 16.66 -2.89
C CYS A 366 -17.71 16.83 -4.23
N HIS A 367 -18.01 15.72 -4.92
CA HIS A 367 -18.70 15.75 -6.20
C HIS A 367 -20.17 16.17 -6.15
N LEU A 368 -20.77 16.14 -4.97
CA LEU A 368 -22.17 16.46 -4.79
C LEU A 368 -22.31 17.94 -4.43
N GLU A 369 -23.23 18.63 -5.11
CA GLU A 369 -23.67 19.95 -4.65
C GLU A 369 -24.48 19.81 -3.35
N GLU A 370 -24.50 20.86 -2.52
CA GLU A 370 -25.17 20.84 -1.21
C GLU A 370 -26.63 20.40 -1.30
N ASP A 371 -27.33 20.75 -2.38
CA ASP A 371 -28.73 20.39 -2.62
C ASP A 371 -28.89 18.89 -2.97
N GLU A 372 -27.97 18.30 -3.72
CA GLU A 372 -27.96 16.87 -4.05
C GLU A 372 -27.64 16.03 -2.80
N MET A 373 -26.74 16.51 -1.94
CA MET A 373 -26.49 15.89 -0.63
C MET A 373 -27.71 15.92 0.29
N MET A 374 -28.59 16.92 0.14
CA MET A 374 -29.83 17.03 0.90
C MET A 374 -30.95 16.17 0.30
N GLU A 375 -30.99 15.98 -1.01
CA GLU A 375 -31.92 15.08 -1.68
C GLU A 375 -31.57 13.60 -1.47
N GLU A 376 -30.29 13.20 -1.50
CA GLU A 376 -29.87 11.85 -1.13
C GLU A 376 -30.27 11.51 0.32
N LYS A 377 -30.22 12.48 1.23
CA LYS A 377 -30.71 12.32 2.62
C LYS A 377 -32.23 12.19 2.71
N LYS A 378 -32.98 12.68 1.74
CA LYS A 378 -34.46 12.59 1.69
C LYS A 378 -34.95 11.34 0.94
N GLY A 379 -34.16 10.80 0.02
CA GLY A 379 -34.51 9.68 -0.85
C GLY A 379 -34.52 8.30 -0.17
N ASP A 380 -34.07 8.20 1.08
CA ASP A 380 -34.06 6.93 1.82
C ASP A 380 -34.51 7.11 3.30
N PRO A 381 -35.80 6.91 3.60
CA PRO A 381 -36.29 6.93 4.98
C PRO A 381 -35.72 5.80 5.87
N GLU A 382 -34.97 4.83 5.31
CA GLU A 382 -34.33 3.73 6.02
C GLU A 382 -32.79 3.84 6.14
N GLY A 383 -32.15 4.82 5.49
CA GLY A 383 -30.70 5.07 5.60
C GLY A 383 -29.77 3.96 5.08
N LYS A 384 -30.26 3.10 4.19
CA LYS A 384 -29.50 2.14 3.38
C LYS A 384 -28.85 2.85 2.19
N MET A 385 -27.69 3.45 2.43
CA MET A 385 -26.73 3.82 1.38
C MET A 385 -26.60 2.65 0.38
N GLN A 386 -27.12 2.81 -0.84
CA GLN A 386 -27.11 1.74 -1.84
C GLN A 386 -25.65 1.47 -2.20
N THR A 387 -25.16 0.28 -1.83
CA THR A 387 -23.78 -0.11 -2.13
C THR A 387 -23.70 -0.41 -3.63
N PRO A 388 -22.77 0.19 -4.39
CA PRO A 388 -22.67 -0.06 -5.82
C PRO A 388 -22.58 -1.57 -6.13
N GLU A 389 -23.12 -2.02 -7.27
CA GLU A 389 -23.18 -3.46 -7.60
C GLU A 389 -21.80 -4.14 -7.60
N TRP A 390 -20.76 -3.39 -7.98
CA TRP A 390 -19.37 -3.82 -7.99
C TRP A 390 -18.75 -3.90 -6.59
N SER A 391 -19.33 -3.22 -5.60
CA SER A 391 -18.83 -3.26 -4.23
C SER A 391 -19.03 -4.63 -3.63
N THR A 392 -18.03 -5.00 -2.85
CA THR A 392 -17.91 -6.34 -2.29
C THR A 392 -17.82 -6.27 -0.76
N ALA A 393 -18.12 -5.09 -0.19
CA ALA A 393 -18.12 -4.80 1.25
C ALA A 393 -19.27 -5.51 2.01
N THR A 394 -19.02 -5.92 3.25
CA THR A 394 -20.04 -6.49 4.15
C THR A 394 -20.87 -5.39 4.84
N PRO A 395 -22.07 -5.71 5.36
CA PRO A 395 -22.86 -4.73 6.13
C PRO A 395 -22.13 -4.15 7.34
N GLU A 396 -21.30 -4.95 8.03
CA GLU A 396 -20.48 -4.52 9.16
C GLU A 396 -19.40 -3.53 8.71
N GLU A 397 -18.74 -3.80 7.57
CA GLU A 397 -17.79 -2.88 6.95
C GLU A 397 -18.47 -1.55 6.57
N VAL A 398 -19.70 -1.59 6.05
CA VAL A 398 -20.51 -0.40 5.74
C VAL A 398 -20.85 0.41 7.01
N ALA A 399 -21.24 -0.27 8.10
CA ALA A 399 -21.53 0.41 9.37
C ALA A 399 -20.28 1.05 10.00
N ALA A 400 -19.16 0.32 10.02
CA ALA A 400 -17.88 0.84 10.47
C ALA A 400 -17.43 2.05 9.61
N ARG A 401 -17.68 1.97 8.29
CA ARG A 401 -17.39 3.04 7.35
C ARG A 401 -18.15 4.33 7.68
N LYS A 402 -19.43 4.25 8.04
CA LYS A 402 -20.22 5.43 8.43
C LYS A 402 -19.59 6.19 9.59
N LYS A 403 -19.10 5.48 10.62
CA LYS A 403 -18.39 6.10 11.76
C LYS A 403 -17.08 6.77 11.32
N GLN A 404 -16.33 6.13 10.43
CA GLN A 404 -15.09 6.70 9.89
C GLN A 404 -15.35 7.95 9.04
N VAL A 405 -16.44 7.98 8.27
CA VAL A 405 -16.85 9.14 7.47
C VAL A 405 -17.17 10.33 8.36
N GLU A 406 -17.97 10.15 9.41
CA GLU A 406 -18.25 11.23 10.37
C GLU A 406 -16.98 11.73 11.06
N ASN A 407 -16.08 10.81 11.44
CA ASN A 407 -14.78 11.17 12.00
C ASN A 407 -13.86 11.88 10.99
N GLY A 408 -14.02 11.64 9.69
CA GLY A 408 -13.25 12.26 8.63
C GLY A 408 -13.59 13.74 8.43
N LYS A 409 -14.86 14.12 8.61
CA LYS A 409 -15.35 15.50 8.42
C LYS A 409 -14.60 16.53 9.26
N LYS A 410 -14.16 16.16 10.47
CA LYS A 410 -13.42 17.06 11.37
C LYS A 410 -12.00 17.39 10.89
N TYR A 411 -11.51 16.68 9.87
CA TYR A 411 -10.17 16.85 9.32
C TYR A 411 -10.15 17.52 7.95
N VAL A 412 -11.30 17.96 7.43
CA VAL A 412 -11.38 18.69 6.17
C VAL A 412 -10.71 20.07 6.35
N ALA A 413 -9.59 20.30 5.67
CA ALA A 413 -8.90 21.59 5.68
C ALA A 413 -9.52 22.58 4.68
N ALA A 414 -9.98 22.07 3.54
CA ALA A 414 -10.82 22.75 2.56
C ALA A 414 -11.66 21.74 1.80
N SER A 415 -12.75 22.20 1.19
CA SER A 415 -13.57 21.41 0.27
C SER A 415 -13.55 22.07 -1.11
N ILE A 416 -13.56 21.26 -2.15
CA ILE A 416 -13.70 21.69 -3.54
C ILE A 416 -14.74 20.83 -4.26
N HIS A 417 -15.43 21.39 -5.24
CA HIS A 417 -16.41 20.67 -6.07
C HIS A 417 -15.89 20.37 -7.47
N ARG A 418 -14.85 21.09 -7.89
CA ARG A 418 -14.16 20.94 -9.18
C ARG A 418 -12.65 20.95 -8.95
N LEU A 419 -11.89 20.20 -9.75
CA LEU A 419 -10.44 20.14 -9.59
C LEU A 419 -9.79 21.50 -9.89
N SER A 420 -10.41 22.30 -10.76
CA SER A 420 -9.99 23.68 -11.08
C SER A 420 -9.93 24.61 -9.87
N GLU A 421 -10.62 24.29 -8.77
CA GLU A 421 -10.59 25.05 -7.50
C GLU A 421 -9.37 24.67 -6.63
N LEU A 422 -8.69 23.57 -6.95
CA LEU A 422 -7.62 23.02 -6.14
C LEU A 422 -6.40 23.95 -5.94
N PRO A 423 -5.90 24.69 -6.96
CA PRO A 423 -4.77 25.60 -6.75
C PRO A 423 -5.07 26.68 -5.69
N ASP A 424 -6.28 27.25 -5.72
CA ASP A 424 -6.71 28.25 -4.74
C ASP A 424 -6.97 27.61 -3.37
N ALA A 425 -7.54 26.41 -3.33
CA ALA A 425 -7.74 25.66 -2.09
C ALA A 425 -6.41 25.34 -1.40
N ILE A 426 -5.40 24.89 -2.14
CA ILE A 426 -4.04 24.65 -1.61
C ILE A 426 -3.47 25.96 -1.04
N LYS A 427 -3.54 27.05 -1.79
CA LYS A 427 -3.06 28.36 -1.33
C LYS A 427 -3.77 28.81 -0.04
N SER A 428 -5.08 28.63 0.05
CA SER A 428 -5.86 28.96 1.24
C SER A 428 -5.43 28.10 2.44
N VAL A 429 -5.28 26.80 2.24
CA VAL A 429 -4.90 25.84 3.28
C VAL A 429 -3.48 26.10 3.80
N LEU A 430 -2.55 26.49 2.92
CA LEU A 430 -1.18 26.85 3.31
C LEU A 430 -1.08 28.19 4.04
N THR A 431 -1.99 29.14 3.76
CA THR A 431 -1.99 30.49 4.35
C THR A 431 -2.88 30.62 5.60
N ALA A 432 -3.79 29.67 5.82
CA ALA A 432 -4.66 29.67 6.99
C ALA A 432 -3.84 29.58 8.29
N LYS A 433 -3.90 30.65 9.11
CA LYS A 433 -3.36 30.61 10.47
C LYS A 433 -4.08 29.52 11.26
N ARG A 434 -3.30 28.58 11.80
CA ARG A 434 -3.76 27.40 12.52
C ARG A 434 -4.82 27.77 13.58
N PRO A 435 -6.02 27.16 13.56
CA PRO A 435 -6.80 27.03 14.78
C PRO A 435 -6.01 26.13 15.73
N ALA A 436 -5.82 26.55 16.98
CA ALA A 436 -5.28 25.67 18.02
C ALA A 436 -6.19 24.44 18.10
N LEU A 437 -5.63 23.26 17.82
CA LEU A 437 -6.31 21.99 18.08
C LEU A 437 -6.66 21.99 19.57
N GLN A 438 -7.95 22.14 19.89
CA GLN A 438 -8.43 21.93 21.25
C GLN A 438 -8.41 20.41 21.47
N ASP A 439 -7.49 19.97 22.32
CA ASP A 439 -7.50 18.64 22.90
C ASP A 439 -8.85 18.42 23.60
N ASN A 440 -9.66 17.50 23.09
CA ASN A 440 -10.84 16.93 23.76
C ASN A 440 -10.76 15.41 23.70
#